data_AF-A0A3C0BNS9-F1
#
_entry.id   AF-A0A3C0BNS9-F1
#
_cell.length_a   1.000
_cell.length_b   1.000
_cell.length_c   1.000
_cell.angle_alpha   90.00
_cell.angle_beta   90.00
_cell.angle_gamma   90.00
#
_symmetry.space_group_name_H-M   'P 1'
#
loop_
_entity.id
_entity.type
_entity.pdbx_description
1 polymer ?
#
loop_
_entity_poly.entity_id
_entity_poly.type
_entity_poly.pdbx_seq_one_letter_code
_entity_poly.pdbx_strand_id
1 'polypeptide(L)'
;TISMWPNVQKGEQEHIFPFQNNADAILNTALDYELAVLKVYAEPLLRCVTPLQTEYSEACRLLSFLNNFSPIAPTAVPPRSIIR
;
A
#
# COMPACT_ATOMS: atom_id res chain seq x y z
N THR A 1 -11.00 1.94 0.15
CA THR A 1 -11.05 1.52 1.58
C THR A 1 -10.65 0.06 1.68
N ILE A 2 -10.43 -0.48 2.89
CA ILE A 2 -10.14 -1.92 3.09
C ILE A 2 -11.23 -2.80 2.46
N SER A 3 -12.51 -2.44 2.64
CA SER A 3 -13.65 -3.14 2.05
C SER A 3 -13.66 -3.19 0.52
N MET A 4 -13.00 -2.25 -0.16
CA MET A 4 -12.92 -2.24 -1.62
C MET A 4 -11.80 -3.11 -2.18
N TRP A 5 -10.88 -3.60 -1.34
CA TRP A 5 -9.70 -4.34 -1.80
C TRP A 5 -10.02 -5.55 -2.70
N PRO A 6 -11.05 -6.38 -2.41
CA PRO A 6 -11.41 -7.49 -3.29
C PRO A 6 -11.81 -7.03 -4.70
N ASN A 7 -12.45 -5.86 -4.84
CA ASN A 7 -12.83 -5.31 -6.14
C ASN A 7 -11.60 -4.85 -6.94
N VAL A 8 -10.60 -4.30 -6.25
CA VAL A 8 -9.32 -3.92 -6.88
C VAL A 8 -8.62 -5.16 -7.44
N GLN A 9 -8.51 -6.23 -6.63
CA GLN A 9 -7.91 -7.49 -7.08
C GLN A 9 -8.67 -8.13 -8.24
N LYS A 10 -10.01 -8.11 -8.21
CA LYS A 10 -10.83 -8.58 -9.32
C LYS A 10 -10.57 -7.79 -10.60
N GLY A 11 -10.51 -6.46 -10.51
CA GLY A 11 -10.19 -5.61 -11.65
C GLY A 11 -8.80 -5.89 -12.24
N GLU A 12 -7.81 -6.17 -11.39
CA GLU A 12 -6.47 -6.57 -11.81
C GLU A 12 -6.48 -7.90 -12.58
N GLN A 13 -7.23 -8.89 -12.10
CA GLN A 13 -7.40 -10.19 -12.77
C GLN A 13 -8.11 -10.10 -14.12
N GLU A 14 -9.08 -9.20 -14.25
CA GLU A 14 -9.87 -9.07 -15.48
C GLU A 14 -9.19 -8.18 -16.52
N HIS A 15 -8.44 -7.15 -16.08
CA HIS A 15 -7.99 -6.07 -16.96
C HIS A 15 -6.48 -5.85 -17.01
N ILE A 16 -5.70 -6.43 -16.10
CA ILE A 16 -4.24 -6.22 -16.03
C ILE A 16 -3.51 -7.52 -16.35
N PHE A 17 -3.64 -8.55 -15.50
CA PHE A 17 -2.88 -9.80 -15.65
C PHE A 17 -3.01 -10.48 -17.02
N PRO A 18 -4.20 -10.58 -17.65
CA PRO A 18 -4.34 -11.25 -18.95
C PRO A 18 -3.58 -10.57 -20.09
N PHE A 19 -3.30 -9.27 -19.95
CA PHE A 19 -2.71 -8.46 -21.01
C PHE A 19 -1.22 -8.19 -20.82
N GLN A 20 -0.62 -8.62 -19.69
CA GLN A 20 0.79 -8.37 -19.38
C GLN A 20 1.76 -8.88 -20.45
N ASN A 21 1.49 -10.05 -21.04
CA ASN A 21 2.34 -10.64 -22.09
C ASN A 21 2.30 -9.87 -23.42
N ASN A 22 1.33 -8.98 -23.60
CA ASN A 22 1.20 -8.15 -24.80
C ASN A 22 1.85 -6.77 -24.63
N ALA A 23 2.45 -6.49 -23.46
CA ALA A 23 3.09 -5.21 -23.20
C ALA A 23 4.46 -5.13 -23.89
N ASP A 24 4.74 -4.02 -24.57
CA ASP A 24 6.04 -3.77 -25.20
C ASP A 24 7.17 -3.61 -24.18
N ALA A 25 6.85 -3.11 -22.99
CA ALA A 25 7.78 -2.94 -21.89
C ALA A 25 7.06 -3.03 -20.53
N ILE A 26 7.81 -3.45 -19.51
CA ILE A 26 7.35 -3.52 -18.12
C ILE A 26 8.35 -2.76 -17.27
N LEU A 27 7.86 -1.87 -16.41
CA LEU A 27 8.67 -1.08 -15.48
C LEU A 27 8.21 -1.33 -14.05
N ASN A 28 9.16 -1.56 -13.15
CA ASN A 28 8.91 -1.60 -11.72
C ASN A 28 9.35 -0.26 -11.11
N THR A 29 8.40 0.46 -10.52
CA THR A 29 8.66 1.75 -9.85
C THR A 29 8.70 1.63 -8.33
N ALA A 30 8.70 0.42 -7.77
CA ALA A 30 8.74 0.20 -6.33
C ALA A 30 10.08 0.68 -5.73
N LEU A 31 10.00 1.32 -4.56
CA LEU A 31 11.15 1.83 -3.83
C LEU A 31 11.20 1.25 -2.41
N ASP A 32 12.39 0.86 -1.96
CA ASP A 32 12.57 0.16 -0.66
C ASP A 32 12.07 0.97 0.55
N TYR A 33 12.09 2.30 0.46
CA TYR A 33 11.69 3.20 1.54
C TYR A 33 10.20 3.57 1.54
N GLU A 34 9.42 3.17 0.53
CA GLU A 34 8.00 3.55 0.38
C GLU A 34 7.17 3.17 1.60
N LEU A 35 7.27 1.92 2.06
CA LEU A 35 6.52 1.42 3.20
C LEU A 35 6.91 2.12 4.51
N ALA A 36 8.19 2.46 4.67
CA ALA A 36 8.70 3.18 5.81
C ALA A 36 8.17 4.63 5.88
N VAL A 37 8.04 5.30 4.73
CA VAL A 37 7.44 6.64 4.64
C VAL A 37 5.92 6.56 4.81
N LEU A 38 5.27 5.61 4.15
CA LEU A 38 3.82 5.41 4.19
C LEU A 38 3.33 5.11 5.61
N LYS A 39 4.10 4.36 6.41
CA LYS A 39 3.77 3.99 7.79
C LYS A 39 3.34 5.20 8.63
N VAL A 40 4.02 6.34 8.49
CA VAL A 40 3.74 7.57 9.24
C VAL A 40 2.29 8.04 9.05
N TYR A 41 1.71 7.79 7.87
CA TYR A 41 0.32 8.14 7.54
C TYR A 41 -0.66 6.99 7.76
N ALA A 42 -0.28 5.77 7.38
CA ALA A 42 -1.16 4.61 7.43
C ALA A 42 -1.43 4.15 8.86
N GLU A 43 -0.42 4.15 9.73
CA GLU A 43 -0.54 3.67 11.11
C GLU A 43 -1.63 4.39 11.92
N PRO A 44 -1.69 5.74 11.99
CA PRO A 44 -2.76 6.42 12.73
C PRO A 44 -4.15 6.11 12.17
N LEU A 45 -4.30 6.02 10.84
CA LEU A 45 -5.57 5.72 10.20
C LEU A 45 -6.06 4.29 10.50
N LEU A 46 -5.14 3.32 10.47
CA LEU A 46 -5.44 1.92 10.79
C LEU A 46 -5.81 1.75 12.27
N ARG A 47 -5.19 2.53 13.17
CA ARG A 47 -5.53 2.53 14.61
C ARG A 47 -6.91 3.13 14.91
N CYS A 48 -7.50 3.91 13.99
CA CYS A 48 -8.87 4.39 14.13
C CYS A 48 -9.93 3.30 13.88
N VAL A 49 -9.55 2.16 13.31
CA VAL A 49 -10.49 1.03 13.10
C VAL A 49 -10.74 0.34 14.43
N THR A 50 -12.00 0.27 14.83
CA THR A 50 -12.44 -0.29 16.12
C THR A 50 -12.84 -1.76 16.01
N PRO A 51 -12.82 -2.54 17.10
CA PRO A 51 -13.22 -3.96 17.09
C PRO A 51 -14.67 -4.23 16.66
N LEU A 52 -15.53 -3.21 16.61
CA LEU A 52 -16.92 -3.33 16.17
C LEU A 52 -17.05 -3.33 14.64
N GLN A 53 -15.99 -2.98 13.91
CA GLN A 53 -15.99 -2.91 12.45
C GLN A 53 -15.49 -4.22 11.84
N THR A 54 -16.11 -4.65 10.74
CA THR A 54 -15.76 -5.89 10.03
C THR A 54 -14.30 -5.91 9.55
N GLU A 55 -13.74 -4.74 9.24
CA GLU A 55 -12.38 -4.57 8.74
C GLU A 55 -11.31 -4.60 9.84
N TYR A 56 -11.68 -4.72 11.11
CA TYR A 56 -10.74 -4.65 12.23
C TYR A 56 -9.61 -5.68 12.15
N SER A 57 -9.93 -6.93 11.79
CA SER A 57 -8.93 -7.99 11.63
C SER A 57 -7.89 -7.65 10.57
N GLU A 58 -8.32 -7.12 9.42
CA GLU A 58 -7.42 -6.67 8.36
C GLU A 58 -6.61 -5.45 8.77
N ALA A 59 -7.20 -4.49 9.49
CA ALA A 59 -6.48 -3.35 10.02
C ALA A 59 -5.36 -3.79 10.98
N CYS A 60 -5.63 -4.74 11.88
CA CYS A 60 -4.63 -5.33 12.77
C CYS A 60 -3.53 -6.07 11.98
N ARG A 61 -3.88 -6.84 10.95
CA ARG A 61 -2.91 -7.55 10.10
C ARG A 61 -1.98 -6.56 9.39
N LEU A 62 -2.53 -5.48 8.84
CA LEU A 62 -1.75 -4.42 8.19
C LEU A 62 -0.85 -3.67 9.18
N LEU A 63 -1.33 -3.39 10.39
CA LEU A 63 -0.51 -2.80 11.46
C LEU A 63 0.67 -3.71 11.82
N SER A 64 0.42 -5.01 12.01
CA SER A 64 1.49 -5.99 12.28
C SER A 64 2.50 -6.08 11.13
N PHE A 65 2.05 -5.98 9.89
CA PHE A 65 2.95 -5.92 8.73
C PHE A 65 3.82 -4.65 8.74
N LEU A 66 3.21 -3.47 8.95
CA LEU A 66 3.92 -2.19 9.01
C LEU A 66 4.88 -2.10 10.20
N ASN A 67 4.68 -2.89 11.26
CA ASN A 67 5.62 -2.96 12.39
C ASN A 67 7.01 -3.48 12.01
N ASN A 68 7.17 -4.17 10.88
CA ASN A 68 8.47 -4.60 10.39
C ASN A 68 9.33 -3.46 9.82
N PHE A 69 8.76 -2.26 9.64
CA PHE A 69 9.44 -1.12 9.03
C PHE A 69 9.71 -0.02 10.06
N SER A 70 10.93 0.52 10.06
CA SER A 70 11.25 1.75 10.80
C SER A 70 10.64 2.94 10.06
N PRO A 71 9.90 3.83 10.73
CA PRO A 71 9.31 4.98 10.05
C PRO A 71 10.39 5.94 9.53
N ILE A 72 10.19 6.45 8.31
CA ILE A 72 11.03 7.49 7.71
C ILE A 72 10.17 8.75 7.57
N ALA A 73 10.73 9.89 7.99
CA ALA A 73 10.04 11.17 7.83
C ALA A 73 9.80 11.47 6.34
N PRO A 74 8.60 11.87 5.92
CA PRO A 74 8.30 12.19 4.52
C PRO A 74 9.18 13.30 3.93
N THR A 75 9.74 14.15 4.78
CA THR A 75 10.69 15.22 4.41
C THR A 75 12.07 14.70 4.00
N ALA A 76 12.40 13.45 4.32
CA ALA A 76 13.64 12.80 3.86
C ALA A 76 13.58 12.46 2.37
N VAL A 77 12.38 12.38 1.78
CA VAL A 77 12.21 12.17 0.34
C VAL A 77 12.46 13.50 -0.38
N PRO A 78 13.39 13.57 -1.35
CA PRO A 78 13.68 14.80 -2.08
C PRO A 78 12.43 15.41 -2.71
N PRO A 79 12.20 16.73 -2.57
CA PRO A 79 10.99 17.37 -3.09
C PRO A 79 10.88 17.33 -4.62
N ARG A 80 12.00 17.10 -5.33
CA ARG A 80 12.09 16.93 -6.79
C ARG A 80 12.32 15.47 -7.21
N SER A 81 11.96 14.51 -6.36
CA SER A 81 11.98 13.10 -6.80
C SER A 81 11.04 12.91 -7.99
N ILE A 82 11.54 12.31 -9.06
CA ILE A 82 10.74 11.93 -10.23
C ILE A 82 9.86 10.71 -9.91
N ILE A 83 10.34 9.87 -8.97
CA ILE A 83 9.63 8.72 -8.44
C ILE A 83 9.30 9.07 -6.98
N ARG A 84 8.09 9.59 -6.76
CA ARG A 84 7.53 9.92 -5.44
C ARG A 84 6.25 9.13 -5.25
#